data_AF-A0AA96I8L5-F1
#
_entry.id   AF-A0AA96I8L5-F1
#
_cell.length_a   1.000
_cell.length_b   1.000
_cell.length_c   1.000
_cell.angle_alpha   90.00
_cell.angle_beta   90.00
_cell.angle_gamma   90.00
#
_symmetry.space_group_name_H-M   'P 1'
#
loop_
_entity.id
_entity.type
_entity.pdbx_description
1 polymer ?
#
loop_
_entity_poly.entity_id
_entity_poly.type
_entity_poly.pdbx_seq_one_letter_code
_entity_poly.pdbx_strand_id
1 'polypeptide(L)'
;MKLNKELLEDFDYNEKYNGFHEALGLYDTMQFVLRLRTDIHKKVNLLATGIVKNEIDFDNLQAYSTYLHETIHWWQHIGSTSGLILSLSYPAQTHLNHPFFKDFIKNTGKIKSIEKYNRLYATEFEHNLQNKEFNTINIILNNFFDIEFFKQITINPKLINKINDNKYFESIGHSFYITYSAFINVLASCFDNNFSFLPNLEKWEKEFSKLKKNKIQGHYYGSDINIAPFGLKEIYEGQARFTQIQFLYFASNKNLTWDDFKNLGMLSGVYFEAFEYFLEILKENIPETIDNPLVGLFLLVCDISINPGEGFPNEIQDFEQFINNIDPGIRFIRLCETIKKDFPEVKYQIIDYSSAEYFSISLKLCNSINIPTPMEISEKINTWSSSIESIIKLMEEEKEFTFDEGNFPIRLIFSRFIKFQQDKLKNPAFFCWSGIYTTVYNDTQLEKLFKEHEALFIDGIDGDIYPRLLPNKSELNISNTMNKFYSWITLYDLTRQWIIKEGEFKYDYLWLTSKLPQNEIEKWAKEPFKLLFKCSPDEFTSI
;
A
#
# COMPACT_ATOMS: atom_id res chain seq x y z
N MET A 1 7.94 -30.82 -16.65
CA MET A 1 6.88 -30.49 -15.68
C MET A 1 5.83 -29.69 -16.43
N LYS A 2 4.53 -29.81 -16.10
CA LYS A 2 3.47 -29.02 -16.75
C LYS A 2 2.77 -28.19 -15.68
N LEU A 3 2.48 -26.94 -16.00
CA LEU A 3 1.69 -26.08 -15.12
C LEU A 3 0.26 -26.61 -15.03
N ASN A 4 -0.28 -26.63 -13.82
CA ASN A 4 -1.64 -27.00 -13.51
C ASN A 4 -2.52 -25.74 -13.57
N LYS A 5 -3.30 -25.65 -14.65
CA LYS A 5 -4.18 -24.52 -14.95
C LYS A 5 -5.11 -24.19 -13.78
N GLU A 6 -5.65 -25.21 -13.11
CA GLU A 6 -6.59 -25.03 -12.01
C GLU A 6 -5.99 -24.27 -10.82
N LEU A 7 -4.68 -24.41 -10.56
CA LEU A 7 -3.99 -23.76 -9.43
C LEU A 7 -3.55 -22.32 -9.72
N LEU A 8 -3.59 -21.89 -10.99
CA LEU A 8 -2.99 -20.64 -11.46
C LEU A 8 -3.93 -19.77 -12.32
N GLU A 9 -5.13 -20.24 -12.66
CA GLU A 9 -6.16 -19.46 -13.36
C GLU A 9 -6.93 -18.53 -12.41
N ASP A 10 -6.91 -17.23 -12.71
CA ASP A 10 -7.72 -16.21 -12.06
C ASP A 10 -9.17 -16.26 -12.60
N PHE A 11 -10.16 -16.33 -11.70
CA PHE A 11 -11.57 -16.15 -12.05
C PHE A 11 -11.93 -14.64 -12.04
N ASP A 12 -12.80 -14.23 -12.97
CA ASP A 12 -13.13 -12.83 -13.26
C ASP A 12 -13.62 -12.07 -12.00
N TYR A 13 -12.87 -11.06 -11.58
CA TYR A 13 -12.99 -10.38 -10.29
C TYR A 13 -14.00 -9.22 -10.31
N ASN A 14 -14.84 -9.11 -9.26
CA ASN A 14 -15.67 -7.94 -8.98
C ASN A 14 -15.34 -7.37 -7.58
N GLU A 15 -14.96 -6.09 -7.50
CA GLU A 15 -14.53 -5.33 -6.30
C GLU A 15 -15.53 -5.26 -5.12
N LYS A 16 -16.73 -5.88 -5.21
CA LYS A 16 -17.84 -5.73 -4.24
C LYS A 16 -18.14 -6.98 -3.41
N TYR A 17 -17.22 -7.93 -3.33
CA TYR A 17 -17.56 -9.29 -2.93
C TYR A 17 -17.64 -9.50 -1.39
N ASN A 18 -18.72 -10.13 -0.92
CA ASN A 18 -19.04 -10.43 0.49
C ASN A 18 -18.86 -11.95 0.84
N GLY A 19 -17.93 -12.69 0.23
CA GLY A 19 -17.77 -14.15 0.44
C GLY A 19 -16.55 -14.81 -0.24
N PHE A 20 -16.12 -16.00 0.18
CA PHE A 20 -14.69 -16.40 0.15
C PHE A 20 -14.22 -17.51 -0.81
N HIS A 21 -14.69 -17.63 -2.05
CA HIS A 21 -14.41 -18.88 -2.81
C HIS A 21 -13.89 -18.81 -4.26
N GLU A 22 -13.68 -17.65 -4.88
CA GLU A 22 -13.37 -17.61 -6.34
C GLU A 22 -12.01 -16.99 -6.73
N ALA A 23 -11.41 -16.11 -5.92
CA ALA A 23 -10.07 -15.56 -6.20
C ALA A 23 -8.95 -16.51 -5.73
N LEU A 24 -7.86 -16.64 -6.50
CA LEU A 24 -6.70 -17.49 -6.16
C LEU A 24 -6.01 -17.03 -4.86
N GLY A 25 -5.80 -15.73 -4.76
CA GLY A 25 -5.28 -15.02 -3.61
C GLY A 25 -5.75 -13.57 -3.64
N LEU A 26 -5.74 -12.90 -2.48
CA LEU A 26 -6.03 -11.48 -2.36
C LEU A 26 -5.38 -10.91 -1.09
N TYR A 27 -4.53 -9.90 -1.25
CA TYR A 27 -4.22 -8.98 -0.15
C TYR A 27 -5.20 -7.80 -0.13
N ASP A 28 -6.02 -7.72 0.93
CA ASP A 28 -6.94 -6.60 1.13
C ASP A 28 -6.26 -5.49 1.95
N THR A 29 -6.07 -4.33 1.33
CA THR A 29 -5.38 -3.16 1.91
C THR A 29 -6.16 -2.43 3.00
N MET A 30 -7.48 -2.64 3.10
CA MET A 30 -8.32 -2.07 4.15
C MET A 30 -8.44 -3.02 5.34
N GLN A 31 -8.50 -4.34 5.07
CA GLN A 31 -8.56 -5.38 6.09
C GLN A 31 -7.18 -5.82 6.59
N PHE A 32 -6.10 -5.53 5.86
CA PHE A 32 -4.72 -5.97 6.10
C PHE A 32 -4.58 -7.50 6.22
N VAL A 33 -5.32 -8.23 5.39
CA VAL A 33 -5.37 -9.69 5.43
C VAL A 33 -4.93 -10.26 4.09
N LEU A 34 -4.07 -11.28 4.16
CA LEU A 34 -3.75 -12.15 3.03
C LEU A 34 -4.81 -13.24 2.98
N ARG A 35 -5.47 -13.38 1.84
CA ARG A 35 -6.51 -14.39 1.60
C ARG A 35 -6.07 -15.34 0.51
N LEU A 36 -6.35 -16.64 0.67
CA LEU A 36 -6.04 -17.65 -0.34
C LEU A 36 -7.25 -18.52 -0.61
N ARG A 37 -7.35 -19.05 -1.84
CA ARG A 37 -8.34 -20.07 -2.16
C ARG A 37 -8.11 -21.32 -1.32
N THR A 38 -9.19 -22.02 -0.96
CA THR A 38 -9.16 -23.14 0.00
C THR A 38 -8.21 -24.28 -0.39
N ASP A 39 -8.07 -24.58 -1.68
CA ASP A 39 -7.17 -25.61 -2.19
C ASP A 39 -5.69 -25.18 -2.14
N ILE A 40 -5.40 -23.90 -2.40
CA ILE A 40 -4.09 -23.29 -2.19
C ILE A 40 -3.72 -23.34 -0.71
N HIS A 41 -4.65 -22.96 0.17
CA HIS A 41 -4.50 -23.07 1.62
C HIS A 41 -4.12 -24.48 2.08
N LYS A 42 -4.84 -25.49 1.61
CA LYS A 42 -4.56 -26.89 1.95
C LYS A 42 -3.17 -27.31 1.51
N LYS A 43 -2.73 -26.87 0.33
CA LYS A 43 -1.40 -27.20 -0.21
C LYS A 43 -0.28 -26.47 0.52
N VAL A 44 -0.45 -25.17 0.78
CA VAL A 44 0.56 -24.34 1.47
C VAL A 44 0.71 -24.75 2.94
N ASN A 45 -0.36 -25.10 3.64
CA ASN A 45 -0.29 -25.60 5.03
C ASN A 45 0.44 -26.95 5.18
N LEU A 46 0.56 -27.73 4.09
CA LEU A 46 1.36 -28.95 4.06
C LEU A 46 2.86 -28.66 3.89
N LEU A 47 3.22 -27.44 3.51
CA LEU A 47 4.60 -26.97 3.42
C LEU A 47 4.97 -26.35 4.77
N ALA A 48 6.15 -26.68 5.31
CA ALA A 48 6.67 -25.93 6.44
C ALA A 48 6.75 -24.44 6.01
N THR A 49 6.28 -23.53 6.86
CA THR A 49 6.39 -22.08 6.60
C THR A 49 7.83 -21.73 6.21
N GLY A 50 8.04 -20.79 5.26
CA GLY A 50 9.36 -20.37 4.80
C GLY A 50 9.69 -20.73 3.33
N ILE A 51 10.98 -20.89 3.03
CA ILE A 51 11.50 -21.21 1.68
C ILE A 51 11.29 -22.71 1.40
N VAL A 52 10.72 -23.00 0.24
CA VAL A 52 10.40 -24.37 -0.17
C VAL A 52 11.66 -25.13 -0.62
N LYS A 53 11.87 -26.32 -0.05
CA LYS A 53 12.94 -27.25 -0.45
C LYS A 53 12.55 -28.07 -1.69
N ASN A 54 13.55 -28.45 -2.50
CA ASN A 54 13.42 -29.24 -3.75
C ASN A 54 12.83 -30.66 -3.61
N GLU A 55 12.32 -31.06 -2.44
CA GLU A 55 11.67 -32.35 -2.20
C GLU A 55 10.12 -32.27 -2.28
N ILE A 56 9.60 -31.10 -2.66
CA ILE A 56 8.17 -30.81 -2.75
C ILE A 56 7.70 -31.02 -4.21
N ASP A 57 6.52 -31.62 -4.39
CA ASP A 57 5.96 -31.83 -5.72
C ASP A 57 5.58 -30.51 -6.42
N PHE A 58 5.51 -30.55 -7.74
CA PHE A 58 5.34 -29.36 -8.56
C PHE A 58 3.97 -28.67 -8.39
N ASP A 59 2.93 -29.38 -7.93
CA ASP A 59 1.64 -28.75 -7.64
C ASP A 59 1.69 -27.94 -6.34
N ASN A 60 2.41 -28.45 -5.34
CA ASN A 60 2.66 -27.71 -4.11
C ASN A 60 3.55 -26.48 -4.35
N LEU A 61 4.56 -26.58 -5.23
CA LEU A 61 5.34 -25.42 -5.69
C LEU A 61 4.47 -24.37 -6.37
N GLN A 62 3.52 -24.78 -7.22
CA GLN A 62 2.59 -23.86 -7.86
C GLN A 62 1.67 -23.16 -6.87
N ALA A 63 1.11 -23.88 -5.90
CA ALA A 63 0.31 -23.27 -4.84
C ALA A 63 1.13 -22.29 -3.98
N TYR A 64 2.37 -22.64 -3.64
CA TYR A 64 3.28 -21.72 -2.95
C TYR A 64 3.57 -20.46 -3.77
N SER A 65 3.65 -20.57 -5.10
CA SER A 65 3.89 -19.40 -5.96
C SER A 65 2.77 -18.35 -5.85
N THR A 66 1.52 -18.78 -5.68
CA THR A 66 0.38 -17.87 -5.41
C THR A 66 0.51 -17.22 -4.04
N TYR A 67 0.89 -17.98 -3.01
CA TYR A 67 1.18 -17.41 -1.70
C TYR A 67 2.33 -16.39 -1.74
N LEU A 68 3.40 -16.67 -2.50
CA LEU A 68 4.49 -15.74 -2.72
C LEU A 68 4.00 -14.46 -3.39
N HIS A 69 3.17 -14.56 -4.44
CA HIS A 69 2.57 -13.42 -5.12
C HIS A 69 1.83 -12.49 -4.14
N GLU A 70 0.93 -13.05 -3.31
CA GLU A 70 0.22 -12.26 -2.30
C GLU A 70 1.13 -11.71 -1.20
N THR A 71 2.20 -12.43 -0.86
CA THR A 71 3.22 -11.96 0.08
C THR A 71 3.96 -10.74 -0.48
N ILE A 72 4.22 -10.69 -1.79
CA ILE A 72 4.80 -9.50 -2.43
C ILE A 72 3.85 -8.31 -2.35
N HIS A 73 2.54 -8.50 -2.51
CA HIS A 73 1.57 -7.41 -2.28
C HIS A 73 1.61 -6.88 -0.85
N TRP A 74 1.69 -7.77 0.15
CA TRP A 74 1.93 -7.35 1.53
C TRP A 74 3.22 -6.53 1.66
N TRP A 75 4.34 -6.96 1.07
CA TRP A 75 5.62 -6.24 1.09
C TRP A 75 5.54 -4.88 0.40
N GLN A 76 4.82 -4.79 -0.72
CA GLN A 76 4.58 -3.51 -1.40
C GLN A 76 3.83 -2.55 -0.47
N HIS A 77 2.81 -3.01 0.24
CA HIS A 77 2.00 -2.17 1.13
C HIS A 77 2.68 -1.80 2.45
N ILE A 78 3.42 -2.72 3.07
CA ILE A 78 4.06 -2.49 4.37
C ILE A 78 5.51 -2.00 4.25
N GLY A 79 6.15 -2.26 3.12
CA GLY A 79 7.59 -2.11 2.93
C GLY A 79 7.97 -1.03 1.93
N SER A 80 7.05 -0.50 1.12
CA SER A 80 7.33 0.63 0.22
C SER A 80 6.79 1.96 0.75
N THR A 81 7.41 3.09 0.38
CA THR A 81 6.90 4.42 0.77
C THR A 81 5.49 4.65 0.25
N SER A 82 5.21 4.33 -1.02
CA SER A 82 3.86 4.51 -1.59
C SER A 82 2.83 3.63 -0.88
N GLY A 83 3.21 2.38 -0.59
CA GLY A 83 2.37 1.44 0.13
C GLY A 83 2.06 1.88 1.56
N LEU A 84 3.05 2.43 2.26
CA LEU A 84 2.87 2.94 3.63
C LEU A 84 1.88 4.11 3.65
N ILE A 85 2.00 5.05 2.71
CA ILE A 85 1.09 6.20 2.59
C ILE A 85 -0.35 5.72 2.30
N LEU A 86 -0.52 4.76 1.38
CA LEU A 86 -1.83 4.17 1.10
C LEU A 86 -2.40 3.43 2.33
N SER A 87 -1.58 2.64 3.02
CA SER A 87 -1.98 1.88 4.21
C SER A 87 -2.45 2.80 5.34
N LEU A 88 -1.83 3.97 5.50
CA LEU A 88 -2.21 4.95 6.53
C LEU A 88 -3.27 5.96 6.08
N SER A 89 -3.76 5.89 4.83
CA SER A 89 -4.74 6.84 4.33
C SER A 89 -6.11 6.76 5.03
N TYR A 90 -6.60 5.55 5.35
CA TYR A 90 -7.86 5.39 6.11
C TYR A 90 -7.73 5.87 7.57
N PRO A 91 -6.67 5.49 8.31
CA PRO A 91 -6.37 6.15 9.59
C PRO A 91 -6.32 7.67 9.45
N ALA A 92 -5.62 8.20 8.45
CA ALA A 92 -5.46 9.64 8.25
C ALA A 92 -6.79 10.36 8.04
N GLN A 93 -7.72 9.79 7.25
CA GLN A 93 -9.07 10.34 7.07
C GLN A 93 -9.82 10.48 8.40
N THR A 94 -9.67 9.52 9.31
CA THR A 94 -10.33 9.55 10.62
C THR A 94 -9.65 10.54 11.57
N HIS A 95 -8.32 10.47 11.68
CA HIS A 95 -7.55 11.28 12.63
C HIS A 95 -7.53 12.76 12.25
N LEU A 96 -7.33 13.08 10.97
CA LEU A 96 -7.34 14.45 10.47
C LEU A 96 -8.70 15.12 10.70
N ASN A 97 -9.79 14.36 10.57
CA ASN A 97 -11.15 14.88 10.71
C ASN A 97 -11.71 14.82 12.14
N HIS A 98 -11.02 14.19 13.09
CA HIS A 98 -11.53 13.97 14.44
C HIS A 98 -11.99 15.26 15.18
N PRO A 99 -11.24 16.38 15.15
CA PRO A 99 -11.73 17.63 15.74
C PRO A 99 -13.02 18.13 15.07
N PHE A 100 -13.10 18.03 13.74
CA PHE A 100 -14.23 18.50 12.96
C PHE A 100 -15.46 17.61 13.12
N PHE A 101 -15.32 16.30 13.37
CA PHE A 101 -16.44 15.44 13.74
C PHE A 101 -17.11 15.87 15.04
N LYS A 102 -16.32 16.30 16.04
CA LYS A 102 -16.87 16.83 17.29
C LYS A 102 -17.64 18.13 17.06
N ASP A 103 -17.09 19.01 16.22
CA ASP A 103 -17.77 20.24 15.84
C ASP A 103 -19.05 19.96 15.03
N PHE A 104 -19.04 18.96 14.14
CA PHE A 104 -20.21 18.57 13.37
C PHE A 104 -21.33 18.05 14.27
N ILE A 105 -21.02 17.15 15.22
CA ILE A 105 -22.01 16.68 16.20
C ILE A 105 -22.59 17.86 17.00
N LYS A 106 -21.77 18.86 17.34
CA LYS A 106 -22.20 20.04 18.09
C LYS A 106 -23.06 21.01 17.28
N ASN A 107 -22.71 21.24 16.02
CA ASN A 107 -23.32 22.27 15.18
C ASN A 107 -24.54 21.74 14.40
N THR A 108 -24.46 20.51 13.89
CA THR A 108 -25.47 19.86 13.03
C THR A 108 -26.28 18.80 13.78
N GLY A 109 -25.63 18.09 14.71
CA GLY A 109 -26.19 16.94 15.41
C GLY A 109 -25.67 15.61 14.88
N LYS A 110 -26.26 14.52 15.36
CA LYS A 110 -25.87 13.14 15.01
C LYS A 110 -26.56 12.71 13.72
N ILE A 111 -26.02 13.16 12.59
CA ILE A 111 -26.58 12.92 11.24
C ILE A 111 -25.63 12.08 10.38
N LYS A 112 -26.18 11.16 9.58
CA LYS A 112 -25.46 10.37 8.55
C LYS A 112 -26.24 10.36 7.23
N SER A 113 -25.62 10.44 6.06
CA SER A 113 -24.21 10.74 5.81
C SER A 113 -23.95 12.25 5.77
N ILE A 114 -22.73 12.66 6.14
CA ILE A 114 -22.31 14.07 6.11
C ILE A 114 -22.40 14.62 4.67
N GLU A 115 -21.98 13.83 3.68
CA GLU A 115 -22.03 14.23 2.26
C GLU A 115 -23.47 14.48 1.80
N LYS A 116 -24.41 13.57 2.12
CA LYS A 116 -25.81 13.72 1.71
C LYS A 116 -26.48 14.89 2.42
N TYR A 117 -26.21 15.08 3.70
CA TYR A 117 -26.67 16.25 4.44
C TYR A 117 -26.20 17.54 3.75
N ASN A 118 -24.91 17.63 3.45
CA ASN A 118 -24.36 18.77 2.72
C ASN A 118 -25.08 19.00 1.38
N ARG A 119 -25.30 17.93 0.61
CA ARG A 119 -25.97 18.00 -0.70
C ARG A 119 -27.41 18.50 -0.63
N LEU A 120 -28.13 18.21 0.46
CA LEU A 120 -29.54 18.59 0.64
C LEU A 120 -29.72 19.98 1.25
N TYR A 121 -28.81 20.39 2.14
CA TYR A 121 -29.00 21.56 3.00
C TYR A 121 -27.99 22.68 2.77
N ALA A 122 -26.91 22.46 2.01
CA ALA A 122 -26.02 23.55 1.63
C ALA A 122 -26.75 24.50 0.67
N THR A 123 -27.12 25.67 1.17
CA THR A 123 -27.46 26.84 0.34
C THR A 123 -26.19 27.33 -0.36
N GLU A 124 -26.31 27.89 -1.57
CA GLU A 124 -25.20 28.38 -2.43
C GLU A 124 -24.02 28.92 -1.62
N PHE A 125 -22.78 28.56 -2.01
CA PHE A 125 -21.50 28.95 -1.40
C PHE A 125 -21.57 30.34 -0.74
N GLU A 126 -21.97 30.39 0.53
CA GLU A 126 -21.95 31.64 1.28
C GLU A 126 -20.49 31.89 1.62
N HIS A 127 -19.86 32.82 0.90
CA HIS A 127 -18.51 33.34 1.19
C HIS A 127 -18.39 33.94 2.61
N ASN A 128 -19.48 34.02 3.37
CA ASN A 128 -19.48 34.42 4.76
C ASN A 128 -18.99 33.26 5.64
N LEU A 129 -17.73 33.36 6.07
CA LEU A 129 -17.03 32.56 7.09
C LEU A 129 -17.77 32.41 8.45
N GLN A 130 -19.01 32.90 8.58
CA GLN A 130 -19.81 32.87 9.81
C GLN A 130 -20.60 31.57 9.97
N ASN A 131 -20.91 30.84 8.88
CA ASN A 131 -21.61 29.56 8.98
C ASN A 131 -20.65 28.43 9.42
N LYS A 132 -20.58 28.23 10.75
CA LYS A 132 -19.72 27.21 11.36
C LYS A 132 -20.07 25.79 10.91
N GLU A 133 -21.35 25.49 10.72
CA GLU A 133 -21.80 24.18 10.25
C GLU A 133 -21.27 23.89 8.85
N PHE A 134 -21.49 24.80 7.90
CA PHE A 134 -21.00 24.63 6.53
C PHE A 134 -19.47 24.53 6.48
N ASN A 135 -18.75 25.37 7.23
CA ASN A 135 -17.29 25.32 7.27
C ASN A 135 -16.77 23.97 7.80
N THR A 136 -17.36 23.46 8.89
CA THR A 136 -17.00 22.15 9.44
C THR A 136 -17.23 21.03 8.43
N ILE A 137 -18.39 21.01 7.77
CA ILE A 137 -18.74 20.02 6.75
C ILE A 137 -17.77 20.09 5.56
N ASN A 138 -17.49 21.30 5.08
CA ASN A 138 -16.61 21.52 3.94
C ASN A 138 -15.19 21.00 4.22
N ILE A 139 -14.65 21.23 5.43
CA ILE A 139 -13.34 20.69 5.81
C ILE A 139 -13.35 19.16 5.83
N ILE A 140 -14.36 18.54 6.46
CA ILE A 140 -14.47 17.08 6.52
C ILE A 140 -14.49 16.46 5.12
N LEU A 141 -15.33 17.00 4.24
CA LEU A 141 -15.52 16.46 2.90
C LEU A 141 -14.28 16.67 2.02
N ASN A 142 -13.67 17.86 2.02
CA ASN A 142 -12.46 18.09 1.21
C ASN A 142 -11.30 17.19 1.70
N ASN A 143 -11.03 17.14 3.00
CA ASN A 143 -10.00 16.24 3.56
C ASN A 143 -10.24 14.77 3.16
N PHE A 144 -11.50 14.31 3.22
CA PHE A 144 -11.84 12.95 2.83
C PHE A 144 -11.61 12.71 1.34
N PHE A 145 -12.16 13.58 0.48
CA PHE A 145 -12.12 13.43 -0.96
C PHE A 145 -10.71 13.61 -1.53
N ASP A 146 -9.90 14.54 -1.02
CA ASP A 146 -8.51 14.69 -1.45
C ASP A 146 -7.69 13.42 -1.22
N ILE A 147 -7.86 12.77 -0.06
CA ILE A 147 -7.19 11.49 0.23
C ILE A 147 -7.72 10.38 -0.70
N GLU A 148 -9.04 10.32 -0.96
CA GLU A 148 -9.59 9.34 -1.89
C GLU A 148 -9.14 9.58 -3.34
N PHE A 149 -9.04 10.85 -3.79
CA PHE A 149 -8.57 11.19 -5.13
C PHE A 149 -7.09 10.85 -5.30
N PHE A 150 -6.24 11.19 -4.31
CA PHE A 150 -4.85 10.74 -4.31
C PHE A 150 -4.75 9.23 -4.48
N LYS A 151 -5.47 8.45 -3.68
CA LYS A 151 -5.47 6.99 -3.76
C LYS A 151 -5.90 6.50 -5.14
N GLN A 152 -7.02 7.01 -5.65
CA GLN A 152 -7.57 6.59 -6.94
C GLN A 152 -6.61 6.91 -8.09
N ILE A 153 -6.03 8.11 -8.12
CA ILE A 153 -5.11 8.55 -9.16
C ILE A 153 -3.80 7.75 -9.08
N THR A 154 -3.23 7.59 -7.90
CA THR A 154 -1.95 6.88 -7.71
C THR A 154 -2.09 5.39 -8.05
N ILE A 155 -3.23 4.78 -7.72
CA ILE A 155 -3.51 3.37 -8.02
C ILE A 155 -3.82 3.19 -9.50
N ASN A 156 -4.74 3.98 -10.04
CA ASN A 156 -5.21 3.90 -11.41
C ASN A 156 -5.42 5.30 -12.01
N PRO A 157 -4.39 5.88 -12.65
CA PRO A 157 -4.44 7.24 -13.16
C PRO A 157 -5.57 7.48 -14.16
N LYS A 158 -6.02 6.44 -14.88
CA LYS A 158 -7.15 6.51 -15.84
C LYS A 158 -8.47 6.98 -15.18
N LEU A 159 -8.60 6.85 -13.84
CA LEU A 159 -9.76 7.35 -13.09
C LEU A 159 -9.85 8.87 -13.04
N ILE A 160 -8.79 9.61 -13.41
CA ILE A 160 -8.81 11.07 -13.40
C ILE A 160 -9.95 11.65 -14.25
N ASN A 161 -10.32 10.98 -15.34
CA ASN A 161 -11.40 11.39 -16.22
C ASN A 161 -12.76 11.44 -15.50
N LYS A 162 -12.95 10.63 -14.44
CA LYS A 162 -14.15 10.66 -13.60
C LYS A 162 -14.01 11.64 -12.42
N ILE A 163 -12.78 11.86 -11.95
CA ILE A 163 -12.48 12.71 -10.80
C ILE A 163 -12.53 14.19 -11.18
N ASN A 164 -12.08 14.55 -12.39
CA ASN A 164 -11.98 15.93 -12.83
C ASN A 164 -13.31 16.70 -12.79
N ASP A 165 -14.42 16.00 -12.99
CA ASP A 165 -15.78 16.59 -12.95
C ASP A 165 -16.39 16.60 -11.53
N ASN A 166 -15.67 16.08 -10.53
CA ASN A 166 -16.16 16.02 -9.16
C ASN A 166 -16.03 17.40 -8.48
N LYS A 167 -17.13 17.88 -7.88
CA LYS A 167 -17.17 19.19 -7.20
C LYS A 167 -16.19 19.36 -6.04
N TYR A 168 -15.69 18.26 -5.46
CA TYR A 168 -14.69 18.30 -4.39
C TYR A 168 -13.25 18.24 -4.91
N PHE A 169 -13.04 18.03 -6.22
CA PHE A 169 -11.70 17.95 -6.79
C PHE A 169 -11.18 19.35 -7.12
N GLU A 170 -10.13 19.77 -6.41
CA GLU A 170 -9.45 21.03 -6.68
C GLU A 170 -8.39 20.87 -7.77
N SER A 171 -7.37 20.02 -7.55
CA SER A 171 -6.35 19.67 -8.53
C SER A 171 -5.54 18.46 -8.03
N ILE A 172 -4.78 17.80 -8.92
CA ILE A 172 -3.89 16.70 -8.52
C ILE A 172 -2.93 17.15 -7.41
N GLY A 173 -2.27 18.28 -7.62
CA GLY A 173 -1.32 18.84 -6.66
C GLY A 173 -1.95 19.13 -5.29
N HIS A 174 -3.22 19.51 -5.25
CA HIS A 174 -3.94 19.71 -3.98
C HIS A 174 -4.15 18.38 -3.25
N SER A 175 -4.67 17.36 -3.95
CA SER A 175 -4.93 16.05 -3.35
C SER A 175 -3.64 15.37 -2.86
N PHE A 176 -2.53 15.54 -3.60
CA PHE A 176 -1.20 15.06 -3.21
C PHE A 176 -0.67 15.79 -1.97
N TYR A 177 -0.76 17.13 -1.94
CA TYR A 177 -0.36 17.95 -0.79
C TYR A 177 -1.14 17.59 0.48
N ILE A 178 -2.47 17.50 0.40
CA ILE A 178 -3.33 17.17 1.54
C ILE A 178 -3.02 15.77 2.05
N THR A 179 -2.88 14.79 1.16
CA THR A 179 -2.62 13.41 1.57
C THR A 179 -1.26 13.25 2.25
N TYR A 180 -0.20 13.81 1.69
CA TYR A 180 1.12 13.76 2.32
C TYR A 180 1.13 14.52 3.66
N SER A 181 0.48 15.68 3.73
CA SER A 181 0.36 16.44 4.98
C SER A 181 -0.39 15.65 6.05
N ALA A 182 -1.49 14.98 5.68
CA ALA A 182 -2.26 14.13 6.57
C ALA A 182 -1.41 12.93 7.07
N PHE A 183 -0.70 12.28 6.16
CA PHE A 183 0.20 11.17 6.46
C PHE A 183 1.31 11.56 7.45
N ILE A 184 2.02 12.66 7.18
CA ILE A 184 3.07 13.15 8.09
C ILE A 184 2.48 13.55 9.43
N ASN A 185 1.34 14.27 9.47
CA ASN A 185 0.70 14.66 10.74
C ASN A 185 0.31 13.45 11.60
N VAL A 186 -0.16 12.37 10.97
CA VAL A 186 -0.50 11.13 11.67
C VAL A 186 0.74 10.52 12.32
N LEU A 187 1.86 10.42 11.61
CA LEU A 187 3.12 9.95 12.18
C LEU A 187 3.66 10.90 13.25
N ALA A 188 3.62 12.21 13.00
CA ALA A 188 4.08 13.24 13.91
C ALA A 188 3.34 13.18 15.25
N SER A 189 2.01 12.98 15.22
CA SER A 189 1.18 12.84 16.42
C SER A 189 1.58 11.68 17.34
N CYS A 190 2.28 10.68 16.79
CA CYS A 190 2.74 9.49 17.51
C CYS A 190 4.21 9.61 17.94
N PHE A 191 5.05 10.21 17.10
CA PHE A 191 6.51 10.07 17.20
C PHE A 191 7.28 11.39 17.17
N ASP A 192 6.71 12.47 16.64
CA ASP A 192 7.44 13.70 16.33
C ASP A 192 6.56 14.95 16.34
N ASN A 193 5.96 15.29 17.49
CA ASN A 193 5.05 16.43 17.61
C ASN A 193 5.66 17.78 17.21
N ASN A 194 7.00 17.88 17.15
CA ASN A 194 7.72 19.11 16.82
C ASN A 194 8.39 19.07 15.43
N PHE A 195 8.13 18.04 14.62
CA PHE A 195 8.75 17.85 13.29
C PHE A 195 10.29 17.95 13.33
N SER A 196 10.91 17.29 14.30
CA SER A 196 12.36 17.27 14.52
C SER A 196 13.10 16.35 13.54
N PHE A 197 12.46 15.28 13.05
CA PHE A 197 13.04 14.35 12.08
C PHE A 197 12.11 14.03 10.90
N LEU A 198 10.79 14.16 11.09
CA LEU A 198 9.83 14.12 9.99
C LEU A 198 9.83 15.44 9.21
N PRO A 199 9.42 15.44 7.94
CA PRO A 199 9.32 16.66 7.13
C PRO A 199 8.47 17.75 7.78
N ASN A 200 8.95 18.98 7.76
CA ASN A 200 8.31 20.13 8.37
C ASN A 200 7.24 20.73 7.43
N LEU A 201 5.98 20.59 7.87
CA LEU A 201 4.80 21.01 7.13
C LEU A 201 4.57 22.53 7.10
N GLU A 202 5.22 23.32 7.96
CA GLU A 202 5.01 24.78 8.04
C GLU A 202 5.28 25.49 6.70
N LYS A 203 6.26 25.00 5.95
CA LYS A 203 6.63 25.58 4.64
C LYS A 203 5.68 25.15 3.52
N TRP A 204 5.03 24.00 3.66
CA TRP A 204 4.30 23.37 2.56
C TRP A 204 3.09 24.19 2.14
N GLU A 205 2.28 24.64 3.11
CA GLU A 205 1.09 25.45 2.83
C GLU A 205 1.44 26.69 2.00
N LYS A 206 2.51 27.38 2.37
CA LYS A 206 2.98 28.59 1.68
C LYS A 206 3.43 28.29 0.24
N GLU A 207 4.23 27.26 0.04
CA GLU A 207 4.76 26.94 -1.29
C GLU A 207 3.68 26.37 -2.21
N PHE A 208 2.82 25.45 -1.75
CA PHE A 208 1.69 24.97 -2.56
C PHE A 208 0.68 26.08 -2.87
N SER A 209 0.44 27.00 -1.93
CA SER A 209 -0.40 28.19 -2.20
C SER A 209 0.20 29.09 -3.28
N LYS A 210 1.52 29.22 -3.32
CA LYS A 210 2.24 29.96 -4.37
C LYS A 210 2.10 29.27 -5.74
N LEU A 211 2.22 27.95 -5.81
CA LEU A 211 2.00 27.19 -7.05
C LEU A 211 0.58 27.40 -7.59
N LYS A 212 -0.43 27.30 -6.70
CA LYS A 212 -1.84 27.57 -7.04
C LYS A 212 -2.04 28.99 -7.55
N LYS A 213 -1.53 30.00 -6.84
CA LYS A 213 -1.64 31.41 -7.22
C LYS A 213 -0.99 31.72 -8.57
N ASN A 214 0.15 31.09 -8.84
CA ASN A 214 0.89 31.26 -10.08
C ASN A 214 0.37 30.40 -11.23
N LYS A 215 -0.68 29.60 -10.99
CA LYS A 215 -1.27 28.67 -11.96
C LYS A 215 -0.25 27.72 -12.58
N ILE A 216 0.63 27.18 -11.74
CA ILE A 216 1.54 26.11 -12.15
C ILE A 216 0.72 24.87 -12.48
N GLN A 217 1.04 24.21 -13.59
CA GLN A 217 0.31 23.05 -14.08
C GLN A 217 0.21 21.96 -13.00
N GLY A 218 -0.99 21.43 -12.79
CA GLY A 218 -1.33 20.44 -11.76
C GLY A 218 -1.75 21.03 -10.41
N HIS A 219 -1.56 22.34 -10.16
CA HIS A 219 -1.72 22.94 -8.83
C HIS A 219 -2.86 23.95 -8.68
N TYR A 220 -3.72 24.12 -9.69
CA TYR A 220 -4.88 25.02 -9.61
C TYR A 220 -6.12 24.37 -10.23
N TYR A 221 -7.30 24.85 -9.80
CA TYR A 221 -8.59 24.40 -10.33
C TYR A 221 -8.69 24.56 -11.84
N GLY A 222 -9.07 23.46 -12.52
CA GLY A 222 -9.19 23.40 -13.98
C GLY A 222 -7.85 23.39 -14.72
N SER A 223 -6.73 23.16 -14.02
CA SER A 223 -5.43 22.96 -14.66
C SER A 223 -5.44 21.76 -15.58
N ASP A 224 -4.64 21.82 -16.65
CA ASP A 224 -4.25 20.63 -17.43
C ASP A 224 -3.65 19.57 -16.52
N ILE A 225 -4.01 18.32 -16.80
CA ILE A 225 -3.65 17.16 -15.99
C ILE A 225 -2.75 16.23 -16.81
N ASN A 226 -1.50 16.10 -16.37
CA ASN A 226 -0.59 15.10 -16.90
C ASN A 226 -0.64 13.87 -15.99
N ILE A 227 -1.01 12.73 -16.55
CA ILE A 227 -1.03 11.45 -15.85
C ILE A 227 -0.19 10.42 -16.60
N ALA A 228 0.38 9.47 -15.85
CA ALA A 228 0.98 8.28 -16.41
C ALA A 228 -0.10 7.39 -17.07
N PRO A 229 0.27 6.54 -18.06
CA PRO A 229 -0.68 5.62 -18.70
C PRO A 229 -1.17 4.52 -17.76
N PHE A 230 -0.43 4.22 -16.68
CA PHE A 230 -0.76 3.26 -15.64
C PHE A 230 -0.18 3.71 -14.29
N GLY A 231 -0.60 3.07 -13.20
CA GLY A 231 -0.20 3.46 -11.83
C GLY A 231 0.29 2.30 -10.99
N LEU A 232 0.12 2.42 -9.67
CA LEU A 232 0.52 1.36 -8.74
C LEU A 232 -0.17 0.02 -9.02
N LYS A 233 -1.38 0.02 -9.57
CA LYS A 233 -2.07 -1.24 -9.90
C LYS A 233 -1.22 -2.09 -10.83
N GLU A 234 -0.81 -1.55 -11.98
CA GLU A 234 0.00 -2.29 -12.96
C GLU A 234 1.45 -2.51 -12.47
N ILE A 235 2.03 -1.58 -11.71
CA ILE A 235 3.39 -1.74 -11.16
C ILE A 235 3.44 -2.84 -10.10
N TYR A 236 2.46 -2.86 -9.18
CA TYR A 236 2.39 -3.86 -8.11
C TYR A 236 2.13 -5.26 -8.67
N GLU A 237 1.16 -5.38 -9.57
CA GLU A 237 0.83 -6.64 -10.23
C GLU A 237 1.98 -7.14 -11.10
N GLY A 238 2.62 -6.25 -11.87
CA GLY A 238 3.80 -6.60 -12.65
C GLY A 238 4.96 -7.11 -11.77
N GLN A 239 5.26 -6.43 -10.66
CA GLN A 239 6.33 -6.87 -9.75
C GLN A 239 6.01 -8.22 -9.09
N ALA A 240 4.79 -8.40 -8.56
CA ALA A 240 4.37 -9.63 -7.91
C ALA A 240 4.31 -10.81 -8.90
N ARG A 241 3.76 -10.58 -10.10
CA ARG A 241 3.64 -11.61 -11.14
C ARG A 241 5.00 -12.04 -11.69
N PHE A 242 5.90 -11.11 -12.00
CA PHE A 242 7.22 -11.48 -12.52
C PHE A 242 8.08 -12.18 -11.45
N THR A 243 7.89 -11.83 -10.18
CA THR A 243 8.48 -12.58 -9.06
C THR A 243 7.96 -14.02 -9.02
N GLN A 244 6.65 -14.22 -9.18
CA GLN A 244 6.03 -15.55 -9.26
C GLN A 244 6.52 -16.35 -10.47
N ILE A 245 6.62 -15.73 -11.64
CA ILE A 245 7.12 -16.35 -12.87
C ILE A 245 8.58 -16.77 -12.70
N GLN A 246 9.44 -15.91 -12.14
CA GLN A 246 10.82 -16.27 -11.82
C GLN A 246 10.87 -17.47 -10.86
N PHE A 247 10.10 -17.44 -9.77
CA PHE A 247 10.01 -18.57 -8.84
C PHE A 247 9.67 -19.88 -9.57
N LEU A 248 8.60 -19.90 -10.36
CA LEU A 248 8.17 -21.11 -11.07
C LEU A 248 9.20 -21.58 -12.11
N TYR A 249 9.82 -20.65 -12.83
CA TYR A 249 10.87 -20.94 -13.79
C TYR A 249 12.05 -21.67 -13.12
N PHE A 250 12.60 -21.12 -12.04
CA PHE A 250 13.72 -21.74 -11.33
C PHE A 250 13.31 -23.03 -10.60
N ALA A 251 12.15 -23.06 -9.94
CA ALA A 251 11.63 -24.27 -9.29
C ALA A 251 11.38 -25.43 -10.27
N SER A 252 11.10 -25.12 -11.54
CA SER A 252 10.97 -26.11 -12.61
C SER A 252 12.30 -26.61 -13.19
N ASN A 253 13.45 -26.19 -12.64
CA ASN A 253 14.78 -26.34 -13.24
C ASN A 253 14.87 -25.68 -14.64
N LYS A 254 14.32 -24.47 -14.79
CA LYS A 254 14.34 -23.68 -16.03
C LYS A 254 13.65 -24.34 -17.23
N ASN A 255 12.67 -25.22 -16.99
CA ASN A 255 11.98 -25.95 -18.05
C ASN A 255 10.73 -25.23 -18.59
N LEU A 256 10.27 -24.17 -17.92
CA LEU A 256 9.11 -23.37 -18.36
C LEU A 256 9.54 -22.26 -19.31
N THR A 257 8.68 -21.94 -20.26
CA THR A 257 8.87 -20.94 -21.30
C THR A 257 7.85 -19.80 -21.17
N TRP A 258 8.07 -18.69 -21.88
CA TRP A 258 7.07 -17.61 -21.97
C TRP A 258 5.71 -18.10 -22.48
N ASP A 259 5.69 -19.06 -23.42
CA ASP A 259 4.45 -19.62 -23.94
C ASP A 259 3.68 -20.41 -22.87
N ASP A 260 4.37 -21.10 -21.96
CA ASP A 260 3.71 -21.80 -20.86
C ASP A 260 2.94 -20.81 -19.97
N PHE A 261 3.56 -19.67 -19.61
CA PHE A 261 2.92 -18.63 -18.80
C PHE A 261 1.83 -17.87 -19.57
N LYS A 262 2.05 -17.60 -20.86
CA LYS A 262 1.06 -16.95 -21.73
C LYS A 262 -0.22 -17.77 -21.83
N ASN A 263 -0.10 -19.08 -22.01
CA ASN A 263 -1.23 -20.00 -22.13
C ASN A 263 -2.07 -20.10 -20.84
N LEU A 264 -1.52 -19.66 -19.70
CA LEU A 264 -2.24 -19.54 -18.42
C LEU A 264 -2.88 -18.17 -18.18
N GLY A 265 -2.67 -17.20 -19.06
CA GLY A 265 -3.13 -15.81 -18.85
C GLY A 265 -2.25 -14.98 -17.91
N MET A 266 -1.14 -15.54 -17.40
CA MET A 266 -0.21 -14.85 -16.50
C MET A 266 0.54 -13.67 -17.15
N LEU A 267 0.48 -13.54 -18.47
CA LEU A 267 1.10 -12.47 -19.27
C LEU A 267 0.02 -11.65 -20.00
N SER A 268 -1.04 -11.26 -19.31
CA SER A 268 -2.14 -10.48 -19.90
C SER A 268 -2.73 -9.45 -18.94
N GLY A 269 -3.33 -8.41 -19.51
CA GLY A 269 -3.98 -7.33 -18.75
C GLY A 269 -3.05 -6.64 -17.76
N VAL A 270 -3.56 -6.39 -16.56
CA VAL A 270 -2.86 -5.66 -15.49
C VAL A 270 -1.53 -6.31 -15.09
N TYR A 271 -1.39 -7.63 -15.25
CA TYR A 271 -0.19 -8.38 -14.87
C TYR A 271 1.00 -8.16 -15.82
N PHE A 272 0.77 -7.65 -17.02
CA PHE A 272 1.78 -7.55 -18.07
C PHE A 272 1.93 -6.14 -18.64
N GLU A 273 0.92 -5.27 -18.51
CA GLU A 273 0.89 -3.91 -19.07
C GLU A 273 2.14 -3.09 -18.73
N ALA A 274 2.60 -3.07 -17.46
CA ALA A 274 3.80 -2.33 -17.08
C ALA A 274 5.09 -2.87 -17.75
N PHE A 275 5.19 -4.18 -17.95
CA PHE A 275 6.35 -4.79 -18.64
C PHE A 275 6.33 -4.54 -20.14
N GLU A 276 5.15 -4.56 -20.77
CA GLU A 276 4.99 -4.19 -22.18
C GLU A 276 5.44 -2.75 -22.43
N TYR A 277 4.98 -1.80 -21.61
CA TYR A 277 5.41 -0.41 -21.69
C TYR A 277 6.92 -0.25 -21.45
N PHE A 278 7.49 -1.00 -20.51
CA PHE A 278 8.93 -1.03 -20.28
C PHE A 278 9.69 -1.45 -21.55
N LEU A 279 9.31 -2.57 -22.16
CA LEU A 279 9.93 -3.04 -23.40
C LEU A 279 9.73 -2.06 -24.56
N GLU A 280 8.54 -1.48 -24.70
CA GLU A 280 8.23 -0.49 -25.74
C GLU A 280 9.13 0.74 -25.63
N ILE A 281 9.25 1.31 -24.42
CA ILE A 281 10.11 2.48 -24.19
C ILE A 281 11.56 2.13 -24.52
N LEU A 282 12.05 0.99 -24.05
CA LEU A 282 13.43 0.54 -24.26
C LEU A 282 13.72 0.06 -25.69
N LYS A 283 12.67 -0.11 -26.50
CA LYS A 283 12.72 -0.71 -27.85
C LYS A 283 13.33 -2.11 -27.84
N GLU A 284 12.93 -2.91 -26.85
CA GLU A 284 13.35 -4.29 -26.70
C GLU A 284 12.19 -5.25 -27.02
N ASN A 285 12.53 -6.47 -27.41
CA ASN A 285 11.55 -7.55 -27.50
C ASN A 285 11.45 -8.30 -26.17
N ILE A 286 10.42 -9.12 -26.01
CA ILE A 286 10.37 -10.10 -24.92
C ILE A 286 11.66 -10.94 -24.99
N PRO A 287 12.45 -11.02 -23.90
CA PRO A 287 13.73 -11.73 -23.93
C PRO A 287 13.52 -13.24 -24.13
N GLU A 288 14.53 -13.94 -24.61
CA GLU A 288 14.41 -15.39 -24.89
C GLU A 288 14.12 -16.22 -23.64
N THR A 289 14.68 -15.83 -22.48
CA THR A 289 14.56 -16.55 -21.22
C THR A 289 14.09 -15.65 -20.08
N ILE A 290 13.55 -16.27 -19.03
CA ILE A 290 12.97 -15.58 -17.86
C ILE A 290 14.05 -15.08 -16.88
N ASP A 291 15.22 -15.69 -16.89
CA ASP A 291 16.40 -15.24 -16.13
C ASP A 291 17.22 -14.17 -16.86
N ASN A 292 16.70 -13.62 -17.95
CA ASN A 292 17.35 -12.54 -18.69
C ASN A 292 17.49 -11.25 -17.85
N PRO A 293 18.62 -10.52 -17.97
CA PRO A 293 18.84 -9.27 -17.25
C PRO A 293 17.73 -8.21 -17.39
N LEU A 294 17.00 -8.18 -18.53
CA LEU A 294 15.88 -7.27 -18.73
C LEU A 294 14.73 -7.52 -17.73
N VAL A 295 14.47 -8.76 -17.35
CA VAL A 295 13.46 -9.09 -16.34
C VAL A 295 13.91 -8.60 -14.97
N GLY A 296 15.19 -8.81 -14.62
CA GLY A 296 15.78 -8.27 -13.40
C GLY A 296 15.72 -6.74 -13.35
N LEU A 297 15.97 -6.07 -14.48
CA LEU A 297 15.93 -4.62 -14.59
C LEU A 297 14.51 -4.08 -14.45
N PHE A 298 13.52 -4.74 -15.03
CA PHE A 298 12.11 -4.39 -14.84
C PHE A 298 11.72 -4.42 -13.36
N LEU A 299 12.04 -5.50 -12.64
CA LEU A 299 11.74 -5.61 -11.21
C LEU A 299 12.42 -4.51 -10.37
N LEU A 300 13.65 -4.14 -10.73
CA LEU A 300 14.37 -3.04 -10.10
C LEU A 300 13.70 -1.67 -10.38
N VAL A 301 13.25 -1.44 -11.62
CA VAL A 301 12.51 -0.22 -11.97
C VAL A 301 11.20 -0.14 -11.18
N CYS A 302 10.46 -1.25 -11.04
CA CYS A 302 9.29 -1.32 -10.18
C CYS A 302 9.63 -0.94 -8.74
N ASP A 303 10.67 -1.55 -8.15
CA ASP A 303 11.06 -1.27 -6.76
C ASP A 303 11.44 0.21 -6.54
N ILE A 304 12.24 0.80 -7.44
CA ILE A 304 12.59 2.23 -7.35
C ILE A 304 11.31 3.08 -7.43
N SER A 305 10.42 2.79 -8.39
CA SER A 305 9.22 3.58 -8.68
C SER A 305 8.23 3.64 -7.51
N ILE A 306 8.13 2.58 -6.71
CA ILE A 306 7.19 2.51 -5.58
C ILE A 306 7.76 3.09 -4.27
N ASN A 307 9.06 3.41 -4.25
CA ASN A 307 9.76 3.98 -3.09
C ASN A 307 10.16 5.45 -3.32
N PRO A 308 9.20 6.41 -3.35
CA PRO A 308 9.57 7.82 -3.39
C PRO A 308 10.21 8.25 -2.08
N GLY A 309 11.14 9.20 -2.18
CA GLY A 309 11.87 9.74 -1.03
C GLY A 309 11.50 11.18 -0.67
N GLU A 310 10.77 11.87 -1.53
CA GLU A 310 10.39 13.28 -1.36
C GLU A 310 9.02 13.41 -0.67
N GLY A 311 8.89 14.37 0.24
CA GLY A 311 7.72 14.49 1.13
C GLY A 311 7.69 13.45 2.25
N PHE A 312 8.35 12.30 2.07
CA PHE A 312 8.71 11.33 3.11
C PHE A 312 9.77 10.35 2.58
N PRO A 313 10.83 10.01 3.35
CA PRO A 313 11.24 10.59 4.63
C PRO A 313 11.98 11.93 4.47
N ASN A 314 12.21 12.42 3.24
CA ASN A 314 12.91 13.68 3.00
C ASN A 314 11.96 14.87 2.81
N GLU A 315 12.51 16.05 3.03
CA GLU A 315 11.85 17.31 2.69
C GLU A 315 11.64 17.44 1.19
N ILE A 316 10.57 18.15 0.82
CA ILE A 316 10.33 18.58 -0.56
C ILE A 316 11.41 19.59 -0.93
N GLN A 317 12.19 19.26 -1.96
CA GLN A 317 13.24 20.12 -2.51
C GLN A 317 12.67 21.05 -3.57
N ASP A 318 11.81 20.51 -4.43
CA ASP A 318 11.17 21.25 -5.52
C ASP A 318 9.66 20.96 -5.54
N PHE A 319 8.89 21.92 -5.02
CA PHE A 319 7.44 21.82 -4.94
C PHE A 319 6.76 21.72 -6.30
N GLU A 320 7.34 22.29 -7.37
CA GLU A 320 6.80 22.20 -8.73
C GLU A 320 7.01 20.80 -9.33
N GLN A 321 8.11 20.13 -8.97
CA GLN A 321 8.39 18.75 -9.38
C GLN A 321 7.80 17.69 -8.46
N PHE A 322 7.17 18.09 -7.35
CA PHE A 322 6.71 17.18 -6.30
C PHE A 322 5.89 16.02 -6.86
N ILE A 323 4.87 16.29 -7.69
CA ILE A 323 4.04 15.24 -8.31
C ILE A 323 4.90 14.28 -9.14
N ASN A 324 5.78 14.81 -9.98
CA ASN A 324 6.65 14.01 -10.85
C ASN A 324 7.66 13.14 -10.08
N ASN A 325 8.02 13.57 -8.87
CA ASN A 325 9.01 12.92 -8.03
C ASN A 325 8.40 11.86 -7.10
N ILE A 326 7.09 11.89 -6.87
CA ILE A 326 6.40 10.95 -5.98
C ILE A 326 5.41 10.01 -6.68
N ASP A 327 4.83 10.42 -7.81
CA ASP A 327 3.90 9.58 -8.57
C ASP A 327 4.63 8.35 -9.14
N PRO A 328 4.25 7.12 -8.74
CA PRO A 328 4.97 5.91 -9.14
C PRO A 328 4.95 5.64 -10.65
N GLY A 329 3.86 5.97 -11.33
CA GLY A 329 3.75 5.81 -12.79
C GLY A 329 4.66 6.77 -13.53
N ILE A 330 4.70 8.04 -13.12
CA ILE A 330 5.61 9.04 -13.71
C ILE A 330 7.07 8.65 -13.45
N ARG A 331 7.40 8.22 -12.23
CA ARG A 331 8.76 7.76 -11.89
C ARG A 331 9.18 6.57 -12.73
N PHE A 332 8.30 5.59 -12.92
CA PHE A 332 8.54 4.43 -13.78
C PHE A 332 8.93 4.85 -15.20
N ILE A 333 8.12 5.73 -15.82
CA ILE A 333 8.38 6.21 -17.19
C ILE A 333 9.70 6.98 -17.26
N ARG A 334 9.98 7.86 -16.29
CA ARG A 334 11.23 8.63 -16.22
C ARG A 334 12.44 7.70 -16.15
N LEU A 335 12.38 6.64 -15.33
CA LEU A 335 13.44 5.63 -15.24
C LEU A 335 13.63 4.88 -16.56
N CYS A 336 12.55 4.49 -17.23
CA CYS A 336 12.62 3.82 -18.54
C CYS A 336 13.26 4.72 -19.61
N GLU A 337 12.86 5.99 -19.66
CA GLU A 337 13.41 6.97 -20.60
C GLU A 337 14.89 7.25 -20.32
N THR A 338 15.29 7.31 -19.05
CA THR A 338 16.70 7.40 -18.63
C THR A 338 17.50 6.19 -19.09
N ILE A 339 17.01 4.96 -18.89
CA ILE A 339 17.68 3.74 -19.35
C ILE A 339 17.88 3.78 -20.87
N LYS A 340 16.84 4.17 -21.61
CA LYS A 340 16.88 4.26 -23.07
C LYS A 340 17.90 5.28 -23.59
N LYS A 341 17.94 6.47 -22.98
CA LYS A 341 18.69 7.62 -23.50
C LYS A 341 20.12 7.69 -22.96
N ASP A 342 20.28 7.48 -21.65
CA ASP A 342 21.49 7.83 -20.94
C ASP A 342 22.31 6.61 -20.54
N PHE A 343 21.64 5.49 -20.21
CA PHE A 343 22.31 4.27 -19.71
C PHE A 343 21.82 2.97 -20.37
N PRO A 344 21.87 2.84 -21.71
CA PRO A 344 21.39 1.64 -22.39
C PRO A 344 22.14 0.37 -21.98
N GLU A 345 23.35 0.48 -21.44
CA GLU A 345 24.15 -0.64 -20.98
C GLU A 345 23.53 -1.37 -19.78
N VAL A 346 22.70 -0.72 -18.95
CA VAL A 346 22.14 -1.35 -17.74
C VAL A 346 21.20 -2.50 -18.07
N LYS A 347 20.68 -2.56 -19.30
CA LYS A 347 19.84 -3.64 -19.84
C LYS A 347 20.50 -5.02 -19.76
N TYR A 348 21.82 -5.07 -19.62
CA TYR A 348 22.60 -6.30 -19.63
C TYR A 348 23.41 -6.52 -18.35
N GLN A 349 23.17 -5.73 -17.29
CA GLN A 349 24.04 -5.68 -16.10
C GLN A 349 23.56 -6.51 -14.90
N ILE A 350 22.33 -7.02 -14.90
CA ILE A 350 21.81 -7.86 -13.81
C ILE A 350 21.99 -9.33 -14.21
N ILE A 351 23.13 -9.89 -13.82
CA ILE A 351 23.55 -11.25 -14.17
C ILE A 351 23.45 -12.14 -12.93
N ASP A 352 24.04 -11.70 -11.82
CA ASP A 352 24.16 -12.48 -10.59
C ASP A 352 23.02 -12.21 -9.60
N TYR A 353 22.16 -11.23 -9.90
CA TYR A 353 21.07 -10.77 -9.02
C TYR A 353 21.57 -10.40 -7.62
N SER A 354 22.75 -9.81 -7.54
CA SER A 354 23.46 -9.47 -6.31
C SER A 354 23.08 -8.10 -5.75
N SER A 355 23.30 -7.91 -4.44
CA SER A 355 23.12 -6.58 -3.83
C SER A 355 24.02 -5.52 -4.48
N ALA A 356 25.21 -5.88 -4.98
CA ALA A 356 26.10 -4.94 -5.66
C ALA A 356 25.53 -4.43 -6.99
N GLU A 357 24.90 -5.31 -7.78
CA GLU A 357 24.18 -4.92 -9.00
C GLU A 357 22.99 -4.02 -8.66
N TYR A 358 22.22 -4.37 -7.62
CA TYR A 358 21.12 -3.52 -7.13
C TYR A 358 21.61 -2.11 -6.79
N PHE A 359 22.65 -1.98 -5.96
CA PHE A 359 23.20 -0.68 -5.54
C PHE A 359 23.72 0.12 -6.73
N SER A 360 24.54 -0.49 -7.59
CA SER A 360 25.19 0.23 -8.68
C SER A 360 24.19 0.76 -9.72
N ILE A 361 23.18 -0.04 -10.07
CA ILE A 361 22.17 0.36 -11.07
C ILE A 361 21.18 1.34 -10.47
N SER A 362 20.66 1.09 -9.26
CA SER A 362 19.72 2.02 -8.62
C SER A 362 20.33 3.40 -8.40
N LEU A 363 21.58 3.47 -7.94
CA LEU A 363 22.31 4.72 -7.77
C LEU A 363 22.45 5.49 -9.09
N LYS A 364 22.86 4.80 -10.16
CA LYS A 364 23.01 5.40 -11.49
C LYS A 364 21.70 5.98 -12.00
N LEU A 365 20.61 5.21 -11.93
CA LEU A 365 19.30 5.64 -12.42
C LEU A 365 18.72 6.78 -11.59
N CYS A 366 18.72 6.67 -10.26
CA CYS A 366 18.12 7.68 -9.39
C CYS A 366 18.86 9.03 -9.47
N ASN A 367 20.20 9.02 -9.50
CA ASN A 367 21.01 10.24 -9.62
C ASN A 367 20.72 11.00 -10.91
N SER A 368 20.47 10.29 -12.01
CA SER A 368 20.22 10.94 -13.31
C SER A 368 18.91 11.72 -13.38
N ILE A 369 17.92 11.35 -12.56
CA ILE A 369 16.64 12.03 -12.44
C ILE A 369 16.51 12.82 -11.14
N ASN A 370 17.63 13.01 -10.42
CA ASN A 370 17.76 13.77 -9.18
C ASN A 370 16.77 13.34 -8.08
N ILE A 371 16.60 12.04 -7.88
CA ILE A 371 15.79 11.50 -6.77
C ILE A 371 16.64 10.64 -5.84
N PRO A 372 16.27 10.50 -4.56
CA PRO A 372 16.92 9.56 -3.66
C PRO A 372 16.72 8.11 -4.12
N THR A 373 17.76 7.30 -3.96
CA THR A 373 17.68 5.85 -4.11
C THR A 373 16.84 5.21 -3.01
N PRO A 374 16.25 4.03 -3.23
CA PRO A 374 15.62 3.27 -2.15
C PRO A 374 16.54 3.01 -0.95
N MET A 375 17.86 2.94 -1.18
CA MET A 375 18.84 2.66 -0.13
C MET A 375 19.15 3.88 0.72
N GLU A 376 19.31 5.06 0.11
CA GLU A 376 19.41 6.31 0.87
C GLU A 376 18.15 6.56 1.73
N ILE A 377 16.98 6.18 1.21
CA ILE A 377 15.72 6.21 1.96
C ILE A 377 15.77 5.24 3.16
N SER A 378 16.11 3.97 2.92
CA SER A 378 16.24 2.96 3.98
C SER A 378 17.30 3.33 5.01
N GLU A 379 18.43 3.91 4.60
CA GLU A 379 19.49 4.39 5.48
C GLU A 379 18.97 5.48 6.42
N LYS A 380 18.30 6.51 5.87
CA LYS A 380 17.71 7.58 6.68
C LYS A 380 16.74 7.02 7.71
N ILE A 381 15.83 6.14 7.31
CA ILE A 381 14.85 5.52 8.22
C ILE A 381 15.56 4.68 9.29
N ASN A 382 16.57 3.90 8.89
CA ASN A 382 17.36 3.10 9.82
C ASN A 382 18.06 3.97 10.88
N THR A 383 18.56 5.15 10.54
CA THR A 383 19.17 6.04 11.55
C THR A 383 18.21 6.42 12.67
N TRP A 384 16.90 6.55 12.38
CA TRP A 384 15.90 6.91 13.40
C TRP A 384 15.83 5.85 14.51
N SER A 385 15.91 4.58 14.14
CA SER A 385 15.88 3.45 15.08
C SER A 385 17.06 3.40 16.07
N SER A 386 18.10 4.19 15.83
CA SER A 386 19.27 4.33 16.71
C SER A 386 19.43 5.70 17.37
N SER A 387 18.66 6.71 16.94
CA SER A 387 18.91 8.11 17.33
C SER A 387 17.68 8.86 17.83
N ILE A 388 16.48 8.38 17.53
CA ILE A 388 15.23 9.04 17.90
C ILE A 388 14.53 8.22 19.00
N GLU A 389 14.40 8.79 20.19
CA GLU A 389 13.87 8.09 21.38
C GLU A 389 12.48 7.47 21.15
N SER A 390 11.57 8.21 20.52
CA SER A 390 10.22 7.72 20.22
C SER A 390 10.22 6.52 19.26
N ILE A 391 11.18 6.46 18.35
CA ILE A 391 11.34 5.36 17.40
C ILE A 391 12.08 4.19 18.05
N ILE A 392 13.08 4.44 18.90
CA ILE A 392 13.72 3.39 19.70
C ILE A 392 12.66 2.64 20.53
N LYS A 393 11.79 3.39 21.23
CA LYS A 393 10.65 2.82 21.96
C LYS A 393 9.71 2.04 21.05
N LEU A 394 9.38 2.57 19.86
CA LEU A 394 8.55 1.86 18.89
C LEU A 394 9.16 0.52 18.46
N MET A 395 10.48 0.45 18.29
CA MET A 395 11.16 -0.79 17.92
C MET A 395 11.24 -1.79 19.10
N GLU A 396 11.23 -1.32 20.34
CA GLU A 396 11.04 -2.19 21.51
C GLU A 396 9.62 -2.78 21.54
N GLU A 397 8.60 -1.95 21.28
CA GLU A 397 7.21 -2.41 21.14
C GLU A 397 7.05 -3.45 20.02
N GLU A 398 7.74 -3.24 18.88
CA GLU A 398 7.76 -4.17 17.74
C GLU A 398 8.33 -5.53 18.13
N LYS A 399 9.48 -5.52 18.83
CA LYS A 399 10.18 -6.72 19.26
C LYS A 399 9.34 -7.56 20.21
N GLU A 400 8.71 -6.94 21.21
CA GLU A 400 7.85 -7.61 22.18
C GLU A 400 6.42 -7.82 21.67
N PHE A 401 6.10 -7.26 20.50
CA PHE A 401 4.78 -7.22 19.88
C PHE A 401 3.69 -6.67 20.81
N THR A 402 4.06 -5.65 21.60
CA THR A 402 3.22 -5.03 22.62
C THR A 402 3.28 -3.52 22.43
N PHE A 403 2.27 -2.97 21.76
CA PHE A 403 2.22 -1.55 21.41
C PHE A 403 1.35 -0.74 22.38
N ASP A 404 1.67 0.54 22.49
CA ASP A 404 0.84 1.52 23.20
C ASP A 404 -0.55 1.65 22.54
N GLU A 405 -1.57 1.97 23.34
CA GLU A 405 -2.98 2.07 22.90
C GLU A 405 -3.21 3.28 21.98
N GLY A 406 -2.45 4.35 22.19
CA GLY A 406 -2.57 5.58 21.41
C GLY A 406 -2.17 5.35 19.96
N ASN A 407 -3.11 5.55 19.03
CA ASN A 407 -2.88 5.42 17.58
C ASN A 407 -2.30 4.05 17.18
N PHE A 408 -2.79 2.98 17.82
CA PHE A 408 -2.25 1.62 17.71
C PHE A 408 -1.96 1.13 16.28
N PRO A 409 -2.86 1.25 15.27
CA PRO A 409 -2.57 0.77 13.92
C PRO A 409 -1.39 1.50 13.28
N ILE A 410 -1.25 2.79 13.55
CA ILE A 410 -0.15 3.61 13.02
C ILE A 410 1.17 3.12 13.61
N ARG A 411 1.20 2.83 14.92
CA ARG A 411 2.37 2.24 15.58
C ARG A 411 2.75 0.88 15.00
N LEU A 412 1.79 -0.03 14.91
CA LEU A 412 2.02 -1.36 14.37
C LEU A 412 2.57 -1.28 12.94
N ILE A 413 1.85 -0.60 12.04
CA ILE A 413 2.21 -0.51 10.62
C ILE A 413 3.55 0.19 10.42
N PHE A 414 3.80 1.30 11.14
CA PHE A 414 5.06 2.03 10.99
C PHE A 414 6.26 1.25 11.54
N SER A 415 6.09 0.51 12.65
CA SER A 415 7.17 -0.35 13.15
C SER A 415 7.53 -1.47 12.18
N ARG A 416 6.53 -2.07 11.52
CA ARG A 416 6.73 -3.06 10.47
C ARG A 416 7.43 -2.46 9.25
N PHE A 417 7.06 -1.26 8.84
CA PHE A 417 7.77 -0.52 7.79
C PHE A 417 9.24 -0.28 8.15
N ILE A 418 9.54 0.23 9.35
CA ILE A 418 10.93 0.45 9.77
C ILE A 418 11.71 -0.86 9.78
N LYS A 419 11.13 -1.93 10.34
CA LYS A 419 11.75 -3.26 10.36
C LYS A 419 12.05 -3.77 8.95
N PHE A 420 11.12 -3.58 8.01
CA PHE A 420 11.31 -3.90 6.60
C PHE A 420 12.47 -3.11 5.99
N GLN A 421 12.54 -1.80 6.22
CA GLN A 421 13.61 -0.94 5.71
C GLN A 421 14.99 -1.33 6.27
N GLN A 422 15.07 -1.68 7.56
CA GLN A 422 16.31 -2.16 8.19
C GLN A 422 16.84 -3.44 7.54
N ASP A 423 15.94 -4.38 7.25
CA ASP A 423 16.33 -5.67 6.66
C ASP A 423 16.57 -5.54 5.14
N LYS A 424 15.81 -4.66 4.46
CA LYS A 424 16.01 -4.33 3.04
C LYS A 424 17.36 -3.66 2.81
N LEU A 425 17.79 -2.76 3.70
CA LEU A 425 19.11 -2.15 3.62
C LEU A 425 20.25 -3.19 3.63
N LYS A 426 20.07 -4.27 4.39
CA LYS A 426 21.06 -5.37 4.49
C LYS A 426 20.96 -6.35 3.33
N ASN A 427 19.76 -6.57 2.80
CA ASN A 427 19.47 -7.62 1.82
C ASN A 427 18.64 -7.08 0.63
N PRO A 428 19.05 -6.03 -0.08
CA PRO A 428 18.19 -5.38 -1.08
C PRO A 428 17.83 -6.30 -2.24
N ALA A 429 18.78 -7.14 -2.68
CA ALA A 429 18.57 -8.10 -3.74
C ALA A 429 17.50 -9.16 -3.40
N PHE A 430 17.41 -9.58 -2.13
CA PHE A 430 16.38 -10.51 -1.67
C PHE A 430 14.97 -9.93 -1.87
N PHE A 431 14.76 -8.66 -1.51
CA PHE A 431 13.45 -8.02 -1.65
C PHE A 431 13.13 -7.59 -3.09
N CYS A 432 14.14 -7.33 -3.92
CA CYS A 432 13.95 -6.96 -5.31
C CYS A 432 13.69 -8.16 -6.23
N TRP A 433 14.39 -9.27 -6.02
CA TRP A 433 14.38 -10.45 -6.89
C TRP A 433 14.02 -11.72 -6.13
N SER A 434 12.99 -11.63 -5.31
CA SER A 434 12.61 -12.67 -4.34
C SER A 434 12.30 -14.02 -4.99
N GLY A 435 11.82 -14.05 -6.23
CA GLY A 435 11.53 -15.29 -6.96
C GLY A 435 12.77 -16.16 -7.14
N ILE A 436 13.92 -15.53 -7.39
CA ILE A 436 15.22 -16.20 -7.48
C ILE A 436 15.73 -16.56 -6.08
N TYR A 437 15.64 -15.63 -5.13
CA TYR A 437 16.14 -15.82 -3.76
C TYR A 437 15.39 -16.89 -2.96
N THR A 438 14.15 -17.18 -3.33
CA THR A 438 13.34 -18.24 -2.70
C THR A 438 13.44 -19.59 -3.42
N THR A 439 14.27 -19.71 -4.46
CA THR A 439 14.44 -20.97 -5.22
C THR A 439 15.89 -21.37 -5.44
N VAL A 440 16.72 -20.44 -5.92
CA VAL A 440 18.13 -20.68 -6.27
C VAL A 440 19.02 -20.66 -5.04
N TYR A 441 18.75 -19.73 -4.12
CA TYR A 441 19.54 -19.56 -2.91
C TYR A 441 18.83 -20.27 -1.75
N ASN A 442 19.55 -21.19 -1.11
CA ASN A 442 19.05 -21.92 0.05
C ASN A 442 19.90 -21.60 1.27
N ASP A 443 19.44 -20.62 2.06
CA ASP A 443 20.05 -20.24 3.32
C ASP A 443 18.96 -20.09 4.40
N THR A 444 19.19 -20.74 5.53
CA THR A 444 18.39 -20.60 6.76
C THR A 444 18.19 -19.14 7.20
N GLN A 445 19.12 -18.23 6.86
CA GLN A 445 18.94 -16.80 7.14
C GLN A 445 17.87 -16.18 6.23
N LEU A 446 17.82 -16.57 4.95
CA LEU A 446 16.78 -16.12 4.02
C LEU A 446 15.41 -16.68 4.41
N GLU A 447 15.34 -17.92 4.90
CA GLU A 447 14.10 -18.48 5.46
C GLU A 447 13.58 -17.65 6.64
N LYS A 448 14.47 -17.28 7.56
CA LYS A 448 14.12 -16.43 8.72
C LYS A 448 13.69 -15.04 8.26
N LEU A 449 14.39 -14.48 7.27
CA LEU A 449 14.08 -13.18 6.70
C LEU A 449 12.70 -13.17 6.04
N PHE A 450 12.38 -14.19 5.24
CA PHE A 450 11.06 -14.35 4.64
C PHE A 450 9.97 -14.43 5.72
N LYS A 451 10.15 -15.32 6.72
CA LYS A 451 9.20 -15.50 7.85
C LYS A 451 8.96 -14.23 8.65
N GLU A 452 10.02 -13.45 8.86
CA GLU A 452 9.92 -12.18 9.59
C GLU A 452 8.94 -11.24 8.89
N HIS A 453 8.88 -11.24 7.56
CA HIS A 453 8.09 -10.31 6.76
C HIS A 453 6.81 -10.90 6.18
N GLU A 454 6.34 -12.05 6.67
CA GLU A 454 5.03 -12.56 6.26
C GLU A 454 3.89 -11.64 6.72
N ALA A 455 2.74 -11.71 6.03
CA ALA A 455 1.55 -10.94 6.40
C ALA A 455 1.10 -11.25 7.83
N LEU A 456 0.79 -10.20 8.59
CA LEU A 456 0.42 -10.33 10.02
C LEU A 456 -0.87 -11.13 10.22
N PHE A 457 -1.80 -11.05 9.27
CA PHE A 457 -3.10 -11.70 9.32
C PHE A 457 -3.34 -12.49 8.04
N ILE A 458 -3.88 -13.70 8.19
CA ILE A 458 -4.22 -14.62 7.11
C ILE A 458 -5.56 -15.27 7.39
N ASP A 459 -6.34 -15.58 6.37
CA ASP A 459 -7.55 -16.38 6.54
C ASP A 459 -7.26 -17.87 6.79
N GLY A 460 -8.20 -18.55 7.43
CA GLY A 460 -8.19 -19.99 7.61
C GLY A 460 -9.00 -20.69 6.51
N ILE A 461 -8.98 -22.03 6.55
CA ILE A 461 -9.81 -22.87 5.67
C ILE A 461 -11.31 -22.62 5.88
N ASP A 462 -11.69 -22.14 7.07
CA ASP A 462 -13.04 -21.72 7.44
C ASP A 462 -13.39 -20.29 6.97
N GLY A 463 -12.44 -19.55 6.40
CA GLY A 463 -12.60 -18.17 5.94
C GLY A 463 -12.47 -17.11 7.04
N ASP A 464 -12.38 -17.53 8.30
CA ASP A 464 -12.10 -16.66 9.45
C ASP A 464 -10.68 -16.12 9.36
N ILE A 465 -10.43 -14.94 9.93
CA ILE A 465 -9.09 -14.38 9.98
C ILE A 465 -8.37 -14.86 11.24
N TYR A 466 -7.08 -15.15 11.09
CA TYR A 466 -6.18 -15.54 12.16
C TYR A 466 -4.91 -14.69 12.14
N PRO A 467 -4.28 -14.47 13.30
CA PRO A 467 -2.98 -13.85 13.32
C PRO A 467 -1.91 -14.89 12.99
N ARG A 468 -0.91 -14.48 12.23
CA ARG A 468 0.24 -15.31 11.96
C ARG A 468 1.18 -15.35 13.16
N LEU A 469 1.66 -16.55 13.49
CA LEU A 469 2.68 -16.70 14.51
C LEU A 469 4.01 -16.16 13.99
N LEU A 470 4.53 -15.15 14.67
CA LEU A 470 5.81 -14.54 14.32
C LEU A 470 6.94 -15.16 15.16
N PRO A 471 8.13 -15.37 14.56
CA PRO A 471 9.27 -15.91 15.30
C PRO A 471 9.59 -15.09 16.56
N ASN A 472 9.84 -15.76 17.67
CA ASN A 472 10.25 -15.16 18.95
C ASN A 472 9.23 -14.19 19.59
N LYS A 473 7.98 -14.18 19.13
CA LYS A 473 6.89 -13.36 19.70
C LYS A 473 5.87 -14.25 20.41
N SER A 474 5.33 -13.75 21.52
CA SER A 474 4.34 -14.47 22.33
C SER A 474 3.00 -14.58 21.59
N GLU A 475 2.41 -15.78 21.54
CA GLU A 475 1.08 -16.01 20.97
C GLU A 475 0.01 -15.12 21.61
N LEU A 476 0.12 -14.88 22.92
CA LEU A 476 -0.79 -13.99 23.65
C LEU A 476 -0.70 -12.55 23.15
N ASN A 477 0.53 -12.04 22.94
CA ASN A 477 0.75 -10.67 22.46
C ASN A 477 0.27 -10.52 21.02
N ILE A 478 0.48 -11.54 20.19
CA ILE A 478 0.00 -11.63 18.81
C ILE A 478 -1.53 -11.57 18.75
N SER A 479 -2.21 -12.39 19.56
CA SER A 479 -3.67 -12.40 19.64
C SER A 479 -4.24 -11.07 20.14
N ASN A 480 -3.64 -10.49 21.19
CA ASN A 480 -4.04 -9.17 21.69
C ASN A 480 -3.87 -8.07 20.64
N THR A 481 -2.77 -8.10 19.89
CA THR A 481 -2.51 -7.16 18.80
C THR A 481 -3.56 -7.27 17.71
N MET A 482 -3.95 -8.47 17.29
CA MET A 482 -5.01 -8.66 16.31
C MET A 482 -6.34 -8.06 16.78
N ASN A 483 -6.76 -8.38 18.01
CA ASN A 483 -8.04 -7.90 18.55
C ASN A 483 -8.11 -6.36 18.60
N LYS A 484 -7.02 -5.72 19.03
CA LYS A 484 -6.90 -4.25 19.04
C LYS A 484 -6.90 -3.69 17.62
N PHE A 485 -6.12 -4.29 16.72
CA PHE A 485 -6.02 -3.84 15.34
C PHE A 485 -7.39 -3.80 14.66
N TYR A 486 -8.14 -4.91 14.69
CA TYR A 486 -9.45 -4.96 14.04
C TYR A 486 -10.51 -4.09 14.75
N SER A 487 -10.36 -3.81 16.04
CA SER A 487 -11.18 -2.81 16.73
C SER A 487 -10.97 -1.40 16.14
N TRP A 488 -9.75 -1.07 15.71
CA TRP A 488 -9.48 0.19 15.01
C TRP A 488 -9.92 0.16 13.54
N ILE A 489 -9.76 -0.97 12.84
CA ILE A 489 -10.22 -1.09 11.45
C ILE A 489 -11.73 -0.87 11.35
N THR A 490 -12.52 -1.44 12.25
CA THR A 490 -13.97 -1.21 12.31
C THR A 490 -14.32 0.27 12.59
N LEU A 491 -13.55 0.95 13.45
CA LEU A 491 -13.71 2.39 13.67
C LEU A 491 -13.47 3.21 12.39
N TYR A 492 -12.43 2.89 11.63
CA TYR A 492 -12.13 3.58 10.37
C TYR A 492 -13.21 3.33 9.31
N ASP A 493 -13.71 2.10 9.21
CA ASP A 493 -14.83 1.79 8.32
C ASP A 493 -16.11 2.55 8.72
N LEU A 494 -16.51 2.51 9.99
CA LEU A 494 -17.69 3.25 10.46
C LEU A 494 -17.54 4.76 10.26
N THR A 495 -16.35 5.31 10.48
CA THR A 495 -16.09 6.74 10.21
C THR A 495 -16.26 7.06 8.72
N ARG A 496 -15.74 6.20 7.84
CA ARG A 496 -15.95 6.35 6.39
C ARG A 496 -17.43 6.23 6.00
N GLN A 497 -18.15 5.28 6.59
CA GLN A 497 -19.59 5.15 6.39
C GLN A 497 -20.33 6.43 6.80
N TRP A 498 -19.95 7.02 7.93
CA TRP A 498 -20.54 8.26 8.41
C TRP A 498 -20.35 9.43 7.43
N ILE A 499 -19.17 9.56 6.82
CA ILE A 499 -18.89 10.65 5.88
C ILE A 499 -19.72 10.49 4.60
N ILE A 500 -19.67 9.32 3.94
CA ILE A 500 -20.13 9.18 2.54
C ILE A 500 -21.20 8.11 2.28
N LYS A 501 -21.48 7.17 3.19
CA LYS A 501 -22.44 6.08 2.89
C LYS A 501 -23.84 6.44 3.37
N GLU A 502 -24.78 6.53 2.44
CA GLU A 502 -26.19 6.77 2.74
C GLU A 502 -26.84 5.60 3.48
N GLY A 503 -27.96 5.86 4.17
CA GLY A 503 -28.69 4.88 4.97
C GLY A 503 -28.02 4.57 6.32
N GLU A 504 -28.45 3.49 6.96
CA GLU A 504 -27.95 3.07 8.27
C GLU A 504 -26.47 2.66 8.25
N PHE A 505 -25.84 2.63 9.43
CA PHE A 505 -24.55 1.98 9.59
C PHE A 505 -24.69 0.48 9.33
N LYS A 506 -23.73 -0.09 8.58
CA LYS A 506 -23.63 -1.52 8.31
C LYS A 506 -22.51 -2.13 9.13
N TYR A 507 -22.76 -3.33 9.63
CA TYR A 507 -21.83 -4.08 10.49
C TYR A 507 -21.48 -5.41 9.85
N ASP A 508 -21.17 -5.38 8.56
CA ASP A 508 -20.85 -6.55 7.76
C ASP A 508 -19.42 -7.02 8.09
N TYR A 509 -19.18 -7.51 9.31
CA TYR A 509 -17.87 -7.93 9.83
C TYR A 509 -17.75 -9.44 10.05
N LEU A 510 -18.70 -10.24 9.55
CA LEU A 510 -18.62 -11.71 9.57
C LEU A 510 -17.44 -12.26 8.75
N TRP A 511 -16.86 -11.44 7.88
CA TRP A 511 -15.61 -11.78 7.19
C TRP A 511 -14.39 -11.87 8.11
N LEU A 512 -14.48 -11.34 9.34
CA LEU A 512 -13.44 -11.43 10.35
C LEU A 512 -13.56 -12.75 11.11
N THR A 513 -14.76 -13.13 11.50
CA THR A 513 -15.04 -14.41 12.16
C THR A 513 -16.49 -14.85 12.00
N SER A 514 -16.67 -16.14 11.71
CA SER A 514 -17.95 -16.85 11.66
C SER A 514 -18.36 -17.46 13.02
N LYS A 515 -17.48 -17.38 14.03
CA LYS A 515 -17.66 -18.04 15.33
C LYS A 515 -18.60 -17.29 16.27
N LEU A 516 -18.84 -16.01 16.00
CA LEU A 516 -19.72 -15.15 16.80
C LEU A 516 -20.97 -14.80 16.01
N PRO A 517 -22.15 -14.74 16.66
CA PRO A 517 -23.36 -14.31 15.99
C PRO A 517 -23.30 -12.80 15.67
N GLN A 518 -24.01 -12.39 14.61
CA GLN A 518 -24.01 -11.02 14.09
C GLN A 518 -24.27 -9.94 15.16
N ASN A 519 -25.16 -10.21 16.11
CA ASN A 519 -25.50 -9.27 17.18
C ASN A 519 -24.33 -9.03 18.16
N GLU A 520 -23.46 -10.02 18.39
CA GLU A 520 -22.27 -9.85 19.22
C GLU A 520 -21.19 -9.06 18.48
N ILE A 521 -21.01 -9.33 17.20
CA ILE A 521 -20.09 -8.59 16.32
C ILE A 521 -20.50 -7.12 16.22
N GLU A 522 -21.79 -6.84 16.03
CA GLU A 522 -22.36 -5.49 16.03
C GLU A 522 -22.06 -4.75 17.32
N LYS A 523 -22.29 -5.40 18.47
CA LYS A 523 -22.02 -4.80 19.78
C LYS A 523 -20.55 -4.46 19.93
N TRP A 524 -19.66 -5.38 19.55
CA TRP A 524 -18.21 -5.16 19.60
C TRP A 524 -17.76 -4.02 18.68
N ALA A 525 -18.21 -3.99 17.43
CA ALA A 525 -17.80 -2.99 16.43
C ALA A 525 -18.23 -1.56 16.79
N LYS A 526 -19.31 -1.40 17.57
CA LYS A 526 -19.79 -0.08 18.04
C LYS A 526 -18.92 0.54 19.14
N GLU A 527 -18.24 -0.27 19.95
CA GLU A 527 -17.53 0.22 21.13
C GLU A 527 -16.37 1.19 20.80
N PRO A 528 -15.49 0.93 19.81
CA PRO A 528 -14.45 1.88 19.42
C PRO A 528 -15.02 3.24 18.99
N PHE A 529 -16.10 3.26 18.22
CA PHE A 529 -16.78 4.48 17.79
C PHE A 529 -17.33 5.26 18.99
N LYS A 530 -17.99 4.56 19.92
CA LYS A 530 -18.52 5.13 21.15
C LYS A 530 -17.43 5.69 22.05
N LEU A 531 -16.30 5.01 22.16
CA LEU A 531 -15.16 5.47 22.94
C LEU A 531 -14.56 6.76 22.37
N LEU A 532 -14.42 6.86 21.03
CA LEU A 532 -13.84 8.03 20.38
C LEU A 532 -14.81 9.23 20.37
N PHE A 533 -16.04 9.02 19.90
CA PHE A 533 -17.01 10.11 19.67
C PHE A 533 -17.98 10.37 20.82
N LYS A 534 -17.93 9.56 21.88
CA LYS A 534 -18.82 9.65 23.06
C LYS A 534 -20.32 9.50 22.73
N CYS A 535 -20.64 8.85 21.61
CA CYS A 535 -21.98 8.46 21.21
C CYS A 535 -21.95 7.16 20.39
N SER A 536 -23.03 6.38 20.45
CA SER A 536 -23.21 5.18 19.64
C SER A 536 -23.59 5.54 18.20
N PRO A 537 -23.17 4.77 17.18
CA PRO A 537 -23.70 4.91 15.83
C PRO A 537 -25.24 4.81 15.75
N ASP A 538 -25.88 4.06 16.66
CA ASP A 538 -27.35 3.91 16.71
C ASP A 538 -28.08 5.22 17.12
N GLU A 539 -27.34 6.20 17.62
CA GLU A 539 -27.89 7.52 17.99
C GLU A 539 -27.93 8.49 16.79
N PHE A 540 -27.44 8.06 15.62
CA PHE A 540 -27.44 8.88 14.41
C PHE A 540 -28.74 8.72 13.63
N THR A 541 -29.24 9.82 13.10
CA THR A 541 -30.34 9.81 12.13
C THR A 541 -29.78 9.67 10.73
N SER A 542 -30.18 8.62 10.03
CA SER A 542 -29.80 8.37 8.64
C SER A 542 -30.73 9.14 7.68
N ILE A 543 -30.14 9.84 6.71
CA ILE A 543 -30.82 10.64 5.69
C ILE A 543 -30.79 9.92 4.34
#